data_AF-Q96WE8-F1
#
_entry.id   AF-Q96WE8-F1
#
_cell.length_a   1.000
_cell.length_b   1.000
_cell.length_c   1.000
_cell.angle_alpha   90.00
_cell.angle_beta   90.00
_cell.angle_gamma   90.00
#
_symmetry.space_group_name_H-M   'P 1'
#
loop_
_entity.id
_entity.type
_entity.pdbx_description
1 polymer ?
#
loop_
_entity_poly.entity_id
_entity_poly.type
_entity_poly.pdbx_seq_one_letter_code
_entity_poly.pdbx_strand_id
1 'polypeptide(L)' 'RLALMTAYEAIEQAGVVPGGTPSTREDRVGVFYGVTSNDWCESNSGQDIDAYYIPGANRAFIPGRINYFFKFSGPSYA' A
#
# COMPACT_ATOMS: atom_id res chain seq x y z
N ARG A 1 -5.52 5.69 1.15
CA ARG A 1 -4.87 7.00 0.88
C ARG A 1 -3.80 7.33 1.90
N LEU A 2 -4.15 7.48 3.20
CA LEU A 2 -3.18 7.86 4.25
C LEU A 2 -1.94 6.95 4.28
N ALA A 3 -2.14 5.64 4.20
CA ALA A 3 -1.06 4.65 4.14
C ALA A 3 0.02 4.93 3.07
N LEU A 4 -0.38 5.41 1.88
CA LEU A 4 0.59 5.76 0.82
C LEU A 4 1.39 7.01 1.17
N MET A 5 0.73 8.03 1.74
CA MET A 5 1.39 9.29 2.10
C MET A 5 2.38 9.07 3.25
N THR A 6 1.96 8.36 4.30
CA THR A 6 2.84 8.06 5.44
C THR A 6 3.97 7.11 5.06
N ALA A 7 3.73 6.14 4.17
CA ALA A 7 4.80 5.27 3.66
C ALA A 7 5.83 6.07 2.86
N TYR A 8 5.39 7.01 2.02
CA TYR A 8 6.28 7.88 1.27
C TYR A 8 7.16 8.74 2.19
N GLU A 9 6.54 9.42 3.16
CA GLU A 9 7.27 10.25 4.14
C GLU A 9 8.29 9.43 4.93
N ALA A 10 7.91 8.23 5.38
CA ALA A 10 8.81 7.35 6.13
C ALA A 10 10.00 6.83 5.30
N ILE A 11 9.76 6.49 4.02
CA ILE A 11 10.81 6.03 3.10
C ILE A 11 11.82 7.15 2.82
N GLU A 12 11.32 8.36 2.54
CA GLU A 12 12.15 9.55 2.33
C GLU A 12 12.95 9.91 3.59
N GLN A 13 12.31 9.89 4.76
CA GLN A 13 12.98 10.15 6.04
C GLN A 13 14.08 9.13 6.34
N ALA A 14 13.90 7.87 5.92
CA ALA A 14 14.91 6.83 6.05
C ALA A 14 16.04 6.94 4.99
N GLY A 15 15.93 7.86 4.03
CA GLY A 15 16.88 8.00 2.92
C GLY A 15 16.93 6.77 2.01
N VAL A 16 15.82 6.03 1.92
CA VAL A 16 15.75 4.80 1.13
C VAL A 16 15.54 5.13 -0.33
N VAL A 17 16.59 4.91 -1.13
CA VAL A 17 16.54 5.04 -2.59
C VAL A 17 16.43 3.64 -3.21
N PRO A 18 15.42 3.36 -4.06
CA PRO A 18 15.30 2.07 -4.74
C PRO A 18 16.58 1.68 -5.49
N GLY A 19 17.12 0.50 -5.17
CA GLY A 19 18.35 -0.02 -5.79
C GLY A 19 19.65 0.69 -5.39
N GLY A 20 19.63 1.63 -4.44
CA GLY A 20 20.84 2.34 -3.99
C GLY A 20 21.81 1.44 -3.21
N THR A 21 21.32 0.37 -2.59
CA THR A 21 22.09 -0.61 -1.81
C THR A 21 21.54 -2.03 -2.01
N PRO A 22 22.29 -3.09 -1.65
CA PRO A 22 21.77 -4.46 -1.70
C PRO A 22 20.49 -4.68 -0.86
N SER A 23 20.30 -3.91 0.22
CA SER A 23 19.11 -4.01 1.08
C SER A 23 17.89 -3.27 0.52
N THR A 24 18.07 -2.33 -0.39
CA THR A 24 17.00 -1.50 -0.99
C THR A 24 16.60 -1.96 -2.38
N ARG A 25 17.00 -3.19 -2.76
CA ARG A 25 16.53 -3.83 -3.98
C ARG A 25 15.04 -4.13 -3.89
N GLU A 26 14.33 -4.00 -5.00
CA GLU A 26 12.88 -4.16 -5.12
C GLU A 26 12.36 -5.51 -4.59
N ASP A 27 13.14 -6.59 -4.78
CA ASP A 27 12.83 -7.95 -4.36
C ASP A 27 13.08 -8.22 -2.87
N ARG A 28 13.71 -7.27 -2.18
CA ARG A 28 14.12 -7.38 -0.77
C ARG A 28 13.24 -6.56 0.17
N VAL A 29 12.26 -5.82 -0.36
CA VAL A 29 11.34 -4.98 0.41
C VAL A 29 9.96 -5.64 0.46
N GLY A 30 9.44 -5.84 1.67
CA GLY A 30 8.07 -6.32 1.91
C GLY A 30 7.24 -5.28 2.66
N VAL A 31 5.93 -5.31 2.47
CA VAL A 31 4.98 -4.37 3.08
C VAL A 31 3.91 -5.14 3.88
N PHE A 32 3.73 -4.73 5.13
CA PHE A 32 2.80 -5.34 6.07
C PHE A 32 1.97 -4.24 6.72
N TYR A 33 0.65 -4.35 6.66
CA TYR A 33 -0.29 -3.43 7.29
C TYR A 33 -1.25 -4.22 8.17
N GLY A 34 -1.58 -3.71 9.36
CA GLY A 34 -2.62 -4.29 10.21
C GLY A 34 -3.93 -3.56 10.00
N VAL A 35 -4.98 -4.25 9.52
CA VAL A 35 -6.26 -3.61 9.20
C VAL A 35 -7.43 -4.50 9.60
N THR A 36 -8.31 -3.98 10.47
CA THR A 36 -9.47 -4.73 10.99
C THR A 36 -10.79 -4.31 10.37
N SER A 37 -10.97 -3.03 10.03
CA SER A 37 -12.23 -2.50 9.52
C SER A 37 -12.14 -2.13 8.03
N ASN A 38 -13.29 -1.98 7.36
CA ASN A 38 -13.34 -1.56 5.96
C ASN A 38 -14.52 -0.61 5.70
N ASP A 39 -14.72 0.33 6.60
CA ASP A 39 -15.97 1.08 6.72
C ASP A 39 -16.24 1.96 5.49
N TRP A 40 -15.19 2.38 4.77
CA TRP A 40 -15.34 3.12 3.51
C TRP A 40 -16.02 2.28 2.41
N CYS A 41 -15.72 0.98 2.37
CA CYS A 41 -16.34 0.01 1.46
C CYS A 41 -17.83 -0.17 1.77
N GLU A 42 -18.17 -0.20 3.05
CA GLU A 42 -19.50 -0.57 3.53
C GLU A 42 -20.45 0.63 3.56
N SER A 43 -19.98 1.78 4.05
CA SER A 43 -20.85 2.91 4.36
C SER A 43 -20.83 4.01 3.32
N ASN A 44 -19.72 4.17 2.57
CA ASN A 44 -19.59 5.27 1.61
C ASN A 44 -19.64 4.77 0.17
N SER A 45 -18.58 4.10 -0.29
CA SER A 45 -18.52 3.59 -1.67
C SER A 45 -19.55 2.50 -1.97
N GLY A 46 -20.14 1.87 -0.94
CA GLY A 46 -21.24 0.93 -1.10
C GLY A 46 -22.57 1.59 -1.51
N GLN A 47 -22.67 2.93 -1.43
CA GLN A 47 -23.87 3.67 -1.83
C GLN A 47 -23.99 3.82 -3.35
N ASP A 48 -22.88 3.87 -4.08
CA ASP A 48 -22.81 3.97 -5.54
C ASP A 48 -21.60 3.19 -6.05
N ILE A 49 -21.85 2.01 -6.59
CA ILE A 49 -20.80 1.06 -6.96
C ILE A 49 -20.29 1.37 -8.37
N ASP A 50 -18.99 1.66 -8.47
CA ASP A 50 -18.28 1.87 -9.73
C ASP A 50 -17.20 0.81 -10.00
N ALA A 51 -16.48 0.98 -11.11
CA ALA A 51 -15.38 0.09 -11.51
C ALA A 51 -14.19 0.09 -10.52
N TYR A 52 -14.06 1.11 -9.68
CA TYR A 52 -12.97 1.28 -8.72
C TYR A 52 -13.36 0.91 -7.29
N TYR A 53 -14.60 0.50 -7.05
CA TYR A 53 -15.11 0.05 -5.76
C TYR A 53 -14.18 -0.99 -5.10
N ILE A 54 -13.94 -2.14 -5.76
CA ILE A 54 -13.11 -3.21 -5.20
C ILE A 54 -11.64 -2.79 -5.06
N PRO A 55 -10.95 -2.28 -6.11
CA PRO A 55 -9.55 -1.88 -5.97
C PRO A 55 -9.33 -0.73 -4.99
N GLY A 56 -10.34 0.13 -4.81
CA GLY A 56 -10.29 1.31 -3.94
C GLY A 56 -10.53 0.99 -2.47
N ALA A 57 -11.28 -0.07 -2.17
CA ALA A 57 -11.75 -0.35 -0.82
C ALA A 57 -11.27 -1.69 -0.24
N ASN A 58 -10.93 -2.71 -1.03
CA ASN A 58 -10.49 -3.99 -0.47
C ASN A 58 -9.15 -3.85 0.29
N ARG A 59 -9.08 -4.41 1.50
CA ARG A 59 -7.93 -4.30 2.43
C ARG A 59 -6.61 -4.75 1.82
N ALA A 60 -6.63 -5.77 0.94
CA ALA A 60 -5.43 -6.25 0.26
C ALA A 60 -4.72 -5.15 -0.56
N PHE A 61 -5.46 -4.13 -1.02
CA PHE A 61 -4.91 -3.02 -1.78
C PHE A 61 -4.24 -1.95 -0.91
N ILE A 62 -4.34 -2.00 0.42
CA ILE A 62 -3.63 -1.08 1.31
C ILE A 62 -2.11 -1.29 1.17
N PRO A 63 -1.54 -2.47 1.48
CA PRO A 63 -0.14 -2.76 1.22
C PRO A 63 0.14 -2.95 -0.29
N GLY A 64 -0.82 -3.51 -1.04
CA GLY A 64 -0.64 -3.78 -2.47
C GLY A 64 -0.40 -2.52 -3.31
N ARG A 65 -1.06 -1.41 -2.99
CA ARG A 65 -0.82 -0.12 -3.67
C ARG A 65 0.54 0.48 -3.33
N ILE A 66 1.08 0.24 -2.14
CA ILE A 66 2.43 0.66 -1.75
C ILE A 66 3.45 -0.12 -2.58
N ASN A 67 3.33 -1.45 -2.65
CA ASN A 67 4.17 -2.27 -3.52
C ASN A 67 4.10 -1.81 -4.98
N TYR A 68 2.89 -1.60 -5.49
CA TYR A 68 2.69 -1.18 -6.89
C TYR A 68 3.30 0.19 -7.21
N PHE A 69 3.20 1.14 -6.27
CA PHE A 69 3.72 2.49 -6.44
C PHE A 69 5.25 2.53 -6.39
N PHE A 70 5.87 1.91 -5.38
CA PHE A 70 7.33 1.89 -5.20
C PHE A 70 8.05 0.75 -5.94
N LYS A 71 7.32 -0.08 -6.69
CA LYS A 71 7.84 -1.25 -7.42
C LYS A 71 8.47 -2.32 -6.53
N PHE A 72 8.05 -2.42 -5.27
CA PHE A 72 8.46 -3.53 -4.41
C PHE A 72 7.82 -4.83 -4.87
N SER A 73 8.64 -5.84 -5.12
CA SER A 73 8.22 -7.17 -5.58
C SER A 73 8.24 -8.23 -4.47
N GLY A 74 8.61 -7.83 -3.25
CA GLY A 74 8.52 -8.68 -2.06
C GLY A 74 7.09 -8.86 -1.54
N PRO A 75 6.93 -9.50 -0.36
CA PRO A 75 5.63 -9.85 0.20
C PRO A 75 4.75 -8.63 0.50
N SER A 76 3.43 -8.79 0.37
CA SER A 76 2.42 -7.76 0.67
C SER A 76 1.27 -8.38 1.47
N TYR A 77 1.12 -7.99 2.74
CA TYR A 77 0.11 -8.54 3.66
C TYR A 77 -0.69 -7.44 4.36
N ALA A 78 -2.00 -7.67 4.51
CA ALA A 78 -2.98 -6.82 5.20
C ALA A 78 -3.73 -7.63 6.25
#